data_AF-A0A0G4ESD1-F1
#
_entry.id   AF-A0A0G4ESD1-F1
#
_cell.length_a   1.000
_cell.length_b   1.000
_cell.length_c   1.000
_cell.angle_alpha   90.00
_cell.angle_beta   90.00
_cell.angle_gamma   90.00
#
_symmetry.space_group_name_H-M   'P 1'
#
loop_
_entity.id
_entity.type
_entity.pdbx_description
1 polymer ?
#
loop_
_entity_poly.entity_id
_entity_poly.type
_entity_poly.pdbx_seq_one_letter_code
_entity_poly.pdbx_strand_id
1 'polypeptide(L)'
;MGPPADAPPWSPTRIRPPPRLYYSSPAPPTTLAPALPPRFSAPPTPAAATQSQPQPAPVGQPQLLLPPGQLPGPGPLVERQTQQIPAVPSVDFFTGKCVNRTAAFLLLYVIASVAGVVAAYLFTVAGLGAIGLALLTVMPSLLIQGYVHWRFKEHVFLSQEFFSFLEAILYMIPLIIILLPLVLFVLPALRRADDTLAMAIFIHFISAYIIAGFYEETLKYIATKRLLWKDYVADPPSLLVYAVAASNGFALVENFIYVFGSNTALSRIMTATLRMALAVPGHLFYGAIIGGYLAIRKFKNEETHYCRILALPVLLHDTYDFVIFTLVEIGTRYESVDRTALAIVTFALGAIIVVIAYGVSRKVLLKTNDVPRINVHLLQAQRFLSTPDCLLEGCWKGWAVVWPNQRRGSTRNSLGGMGSGRHSLGGVGSGRNSLGGVGSPRGVVSGAASRRESAEAGGRYVMAQRPSVPMQLPL
;
A
#
# COMPACT_ATOMS: atom_id res chain seq x y z
N MET A 1 -23.63 40.66 -28.96
CA MET A 1 -24.38 39.51 -28.42
C MET A 1 -23.57 38.93 -27.29
N GLY A 2 -23.95 39.20 -26.04
CA GLY A 2 -23.30 38.61 -24.86
C GLY A 2 -23.86 37.21 -24.56
N PRO A 3 -23.08 36.30 -23.97
CA PRO A 3 -23.60 35.01 -23.53
C PRO A 3 -24.34 35.16 -22.19
N PRO A 4 -25.32 34.28 -21.90
CA PRO A 4 -26.32 34.49 -20.86
C PRO A 4 -25.74 34.35 -19.44
N ALA A 5 -26.24 35.22 -18.56
CA ALA A 5 -26.23 35.04 -17.12
C ALA A 5 -27.14 33.86 -16.71
N ASP A 6 -26.92 33.35 -15.50
CA ASP A 6 -27.69 32.28 -14.84
C ASP A 6 -27.12 30.85 -14.94
N ALA A 7 -25.90 30.69 -14.42
CA ALA A 7 -25.46 29.40 -13.86
C ALA A 7 -25.62 29.45 -12.32
N PRO A 8 -26.29 28.48 -11.67
CA PRO A 8 -26.42 28.46 -10.22
C PRO A 8 -25.06 28.17 -9.57
N PRO A 9 -24.74 28.75 -8.40
CA PRO A 9 -23.48 28.49 -7.73
C PRO A 9 -23.39 27.02 -7.31
N TRP A 10 -22.30 26.38 -7.68
CA TRP A 10 -21.90 25.06 -7.22
C TRP A 10 -21.90 25.03 -5.68
N SER A 11 -22.91 24.41 -5.07
CA SER A 11 -22.91 24.15 -3.64
C SER A 11 -22.07 22.90 -3.36
N PRO A 12 -20.97 22.97 -2.58
CA PRO A 12 -20.29 21.77 -2.14
C PRO A 12 -21.26 20.98 -1.25
N THR A 13 -21.51 19.73 -1.61
CA THR A 13 -22.22 18.77 -0.77
C THR A 13 -21.52 18.76 0.59
N ARG A 14 -22.16 19.36 1.59
CA ARG A 14 -21.71 19.32 2.99
C ARG A 14 -21.76 17.88 3.47
N ILE A 15 -20.69 17.13 3.23
CA ILE A 15 -20.33 16.01 4.09
C ILE A 15 -20.09 16.64 5.46
N ARG A 16 -20.92 16.28 6.44
CA ARG A 16 -20.72 16.76 7.81
C ARG A 16 -19.30 16.39 8.21
N PRO A 17 -18.47 17.35 8.65
CA PRO A 17 -17.20 16.99 9.26
C PRO A 17 -17.49 16.09 10.46
N PRO A 18 -16.62 15.13 10.78
CA PRO A 18 -16.70 14.44 12.06
C PRO A 18 -16.74 15.48 13.19
N PRO A 19 -17.37 15.17 14.34
CA PRO A 19 -17.43 16.11 15.45
C PRO A 19 -16.02 16.60 15.79
N ARG A 20 -15.85 17.92 15.88
CA ARG A 20 -14.59 18.54 16.33
C ARG A 20 -14.27 18.00 17.73
N LEU A 21 -13.27 17.13 17.83
CA LEU A 21 -12.61 16.82 19.08
C LEU A 21 -11.79 18.06 19.45
N TYR A 22 -12.24 18.81 20.45
CA TYR A 22 -11.46 19.89 21.04
C TYR A 22 -10.34 19.28 21.87
N TYR A 23 -9.09 19.53 21.48
CA TYR A 23 -7.92 19.18 22.27
C TYR A 23 -7.44 20.44 23.01
N SER A 24 -7.36 20.35 24.33
CA SER A 24 -6.71 21.37 25.17
C SER A 24 -5.19 21.22 25.06
N SER A 25 -4.49 22.31 24.73
CA SER A 25 -3.02 22.37 24.84
C SER A 25 -2.59 22.19 26.30
N PRO A 26 -1.48 21.48 26.59
CA PRO A 26 -0.94 21.43 27.94
C PRO A 26 -0.42 22.81 28.34
N ALA A 27 -0.83 23.29 29.52
CA ALA A 27 -0.30 24.50 30.13
C ALA A 27 1.21 24.33 30.44
N PRO A 28 2.02 25.40 30.37
CA PRO A 28 3.42 25.33 30.74
C PRO A 28 3.57 25.00 32.25
N PRO A 29 4.66 24.31 32.65
CA PRO A 29 4.81 23.85 34.02
C PRO A 29 5.00 25.03 34.98
N THR A 30 4.03 25.22 35.86
CA THR A 30 4.13 26.14 37.01
C THR A 30 5.08 25.53 38.04
N THR A 31 6.05 26.33 38.47
CA THR A 31 7.04 26.04 39.51
C THR A 31 6.39 25.63 40.84
N LEU A 32 6.85 24.50 41.39
CA LEU A 32 6.50 23.97 42.71
C LEU A 32 6.89 24.94 43.84
N ALA A 33 5.93 25.24 44.72
CA ALA A 33 6.18 25.79 46.06
C ALA A 33 6.01 24.67 47.12
N PRO A 34 6.70 24.71 48.28
CA PRO A 34 6.85 23.56 49.16
C PRO A 34 5.61 23.32 50.04
N ALA A 35 5.34 22.04 50.30
CA ALA A 35 4.26 21.54 51.13
C ALA A 35 4.48 21.82 52.64
N LEU A 36 3.42 22.26 53.33
CA LEU A 36 3.30 22.25 54.78
C LEU A 36 2.63 20.94 55.25
N PRO A 37 3.01 20.37 56.41
CA PRO A 37 2.49 19.09 56.88
C PRO A 37 1.08 19.20 57.49
N PRO A 38 0.23 18.16 57.38
CA PRO A 38 -1.11 18.18 57.95
C PRO A 38 -1.09 17.90 59.46
N ARG A 39 -1.92 18.67 60.21
CA ARG A 39 -2.22 18.46 61.62
C ARG A 39 -3.19 17.29 61.81
N PHE A 40 -2.92 16.47 62.81
CA PHE A 40 -3.78 15.39 63.32
C PHE A 40 -5.10 15.91 63.90
N SER A 41 -6.20 15.17 63.68
CA SER A 41 -7.44 15.27 64.46
C SER A 41 -8.09 13.88 64.54
N ALA A 42 -8.58 13.54 65.74
CA ALA A 42 -8.99 12.22 66.21
C ALA A 42 -10.32 11.67 65.61
N PRO A 43 -10.63 10.37 65.77
CA PRO A 43 -11.73 9.70 65.08
C PRO A 43 -13.05 9.71 65.89
N PRO A 44 -14.21 9.58 65.23
CA PRO A 44 -15.43 9.08 65.88
C PRO A 44 -15.72 7.60 65.52
N THR A 45 -16.22 6.89 66.53
CA THR A 45 -16.66 5.48 66.61
C THR A 45 -18.02 5.22 65.90
N PRO A 46 -18.42 3.94 65.71
CA PRO A 46 -19.34 3.51 64.66
C PRO A 46 -20.82 3.43 65.10
N ALA A 47 -21.75 3.55 64.14
CA ALA A 47 -23.16 3.24 64.36
C ALA A 47 -23.79 2.48 63.17
N ALA A 48 -24.22 1.25 63.50
CA ALA A 48 -25.40 0.49 63.06
C ALA A 48 -25.78 0.42 61.57
N ALA A 49 -25.74 -0.81 61.06
CA ALA A 49 -26.39 -1.28 59.85
C ALA A 49 -27.92 -1.37 60.03
N THR A 50 -28.67 -1.08 58.96
CA THR A 50 -30.03 -1.59 58.80
C THR A 50 -30.29 -1.87 57.33
N GLN A 51 -30.55 -3.15 57.03
CA GLN A 51 -30.96 -3.65 55.72
C GLN A 51 -32.45 -3.34 55.51
N SER A 52 -32.84 -2.91 54.30
CA SER A 52 -34.22 -3.05 53.83
C SER A 52 -34.22 -3.37 52.33
N GLN A 53 -34.96 -4.42 51.97
CA GLN A 53 -35.14 -4.91 50.61
C GLN A 53 -36.19 -4.10 49.82
N PRO A 54 -36.14 -4.07 48.47
CA PRO A 54 -37.10 -3.34 47.65
C PRO A 54 -38.35 -4.17 47.30
N GLN A 55 -39.54 -3.55 47.37
CA GLN A 55 -40.79 -4.09 46.82
C GLN A 55 -41.01 -3.64 45.35
N PRO A 56 -41.70 -4.43 44.51
CA PRO A 56 -41.86 -4.17 43.08
C PRO A 56 -43.01 -3.19 42.76
N ALA A 57 -42.83 -2.38 41.72
CA ALA A 57 -43.82 -1.44 41.18
C ALA A 57 -44.86 -2.14 40.28
N PRO A 58 -46.13 -1.72 40.28
CA PRO A 58 -47.17 -2.28 39.41
C PRO A 58 -47.17 -1.67 38.00
N VAL A 59 -47.58 -2.51 37.04
CA VAL A 59 -47.69 -2.24 35.60
C VAL A 59 -49.06 -1.65 35.24
N GLY A 60 -49.06 -0.61 34.40
CA GLY A 60 -50.07 -0.35 33.38
C GLY A 60 -51.02 0.81 33.64
N GLN A 61 -51.00 1.82 32.75
CA GLN A 61 -52.14 2.24 31.91
C GLN A 61 -51.68 3.26 30.83
N PRO A 62 -52.38 3.38 29.68
CA PRO A 62 -51.91 4.11 28.50
C PRO A 62 -52.15 5.62 28.64
N GLN A 63 -51.14 6.44 28.33
CA GLN A 63 -51.25 7.89 28.36
C GLN A 63 -52.16 8.42 27.23
N LEU A 64 -53.20 9.11 27.66
CA LEU A 64 -54.10 9.95 26.88
C LEU A 64 -53.31 11.08 26.18
N LEU A 65 -53.58 11.30 24.89
CA LEU A 65 -53.01 12.37 24.06
C LEU A 65 -53.27 13.77 24.66
N LEU A 66 -52.20 14.50 24.98
CA LEU A 66 -52.24 15.93 25.31
C LEU A 66 -51.99 16.78 24.04
N PRO A 67 -52.66 17.94 23.88
CA PRO A 67 -52.57 18.80 22.70
C PRO A 67 -51.22 19.54 22.57
N PRO A 68 -50.84 20.00 21.37
CA PRO A 68 -49.49 20.47 21.07
C PRO A 68 -49.25 21.88 21.60
N GLY A 69 -48.27 22.03 22.48
CA GLY A 69 -47.84 23.36 22.93
C GLY A 69 -47.17 23.40 24.29
N GLN A 70 -46.16 22.56 24.53
CA GLN A 70 -45.17 22.72 25.60
C GLN A 70 -44.03 21.71 25.35
N LEU A 71 -42.92 22.19 24.78
CA LEU A 71 -41.69 21.41 24.70
C LEU A 71 -41.13 21.29 26.13
N PRO A 72 -40.97 20.09 26.70
CA PRO A 72 -40.21 19.95 27.94
C PRO A 72 -38.75 20.34 27.66
N GLY A 73 -38.19 21.18 28.52
CA GLY A 73 -36.79 21.58 28.47
C GLY A 73 -35.86 20.37 28.43
N PRO A 74 -34.60 20.53 27.97
CA PRO A 74 -33.70 19.40 27.85
C PRO A 74 -33.48 18.78 29.23
N GLY A 75 -34.09 17.61 29.46
CA GLY A 75 -33.71 16.71 30.52
C GLY A 75 -32.22 16.35 30.37
N PRO A 76 -31.58 15.81 31.42
CA PRO A 76 -30.14 15.64 31.49
C PRO A 76 -29.68 14.79 30.30
N LEU A 77 -29.18 15.47 29.27
CA LEU A 77 -28.50 14.85 28.15
C LEU A 77 -27.25 14.25 28.76
N VAL A 78 -27.26 12.92 28.84
CA VAL A 78 -26.11 12.02 28.94
C VAL A 78 -24.84 12.82 28.67
N GLU A 79 -24.16 13.17 29.76
CA GLU A 79 -22.80 13.70 29.73
C GLU A 79 -21.97 12.58 29.13
N ARG A 80 -21.89 12.59 27.80
CA ARG A 80 -21.10 11.64 27.02
C ARG A 80 -19.68 11.98 27.40
N GLN A 81 -19.17 11.31 28.43
CA GLN A 81 -17.81 11.45 28.92
C GLN A 81 -16.90 11.51 27.71
N THR A 82 -16.39 12.70 27.43
CA THR A 82 -15.31 12.90 26.47
C THR A 82 -14.10 12.25 27.14
N GLN A 83 -13.99 10.93 27.04
CA GLN A 83 -12.77 10.24 27.44
C GLN A 83 -11.67 10.88 26.60
N GLN A 84 -10.82 11.66 27.27
CA GLN A 84 -9.62 12.22 26.67
C GLN A 84 -8.82 11.02 26.17
N ILE A 85 -8.81 10.82 24.85
CA ILE A 85 -7.96 9.79 24.24
C ILE A 85 -6.53 10.23 24.54
N PRO A 86 -5.77 9.45 25.32
CA PRO A 86 -4.42 9.84 25.67
C PRO A 86 -3.61 9.98 24.37
N ALA A 87 -3.05 11.17 24.15
CA ALA A 87 -2.18 11.40 23.02
C ALA A 87 -1.00 10.44 23.11
N VAL A 88 -0.75 9.68 22.03
CA VAL A 88 0.47 8.87 21.96
C VAL A 88 1.64 9.85 21.96
N PRO A 89 2.68 9.66 22.81
CA PRO A 89 3.86 10.50 22.79
C PRO A 89 4.36 10.66 21.36
N SER A 90 4.76 11.88 20.95
CA SER A 90 5.24 12.10 19.59
C SER A 90 6.38 11.13 19.32
N VAL A 91 6.12 10.15 18.46
CA VAL A 91 7.14 9.19 18.10
C VAL A 91 7.98 9.85 17.02
N ASP A 92 8.85 10.75 17.45
CA ASP A 92 9.69 11.54 16.57
C ASP A 92 10.52 10.60 15.70
N PHE A 93 10.17 10.58 14.42
CA PHE A 93 11.11 10.18 13.40
C PHE A 93 12.09 11.36 13.33
N PHE A 94 13.33 11.15 13.80
CA PHE A 94 14.46 12.07 13.67
C PHE A 94 14.63 13.25 14.66
N THR A 95 14.42 13.07 15.96
CA THR A 95 15.05 13.92 16.99
C THR A 95 16.41 13.35 17.44
N GLY A 96 17.26 14.13 18.11
CA GLY A 96 18.61 13.69 18.52
C GLY A 96 18.63 12.40 19.38
N LYS A 97 17.60 12.15 20.18
CA LYS A 97 17.40 10.88 20.92
C LYS A 97 17.07 9.67 20.02
N CYS A 98 16.70 9.92 18.76
CA CYS A 98 16.42 8.92 17.72
C CYS A 98 17.70 8.40 17.03
N VAL A 99 18.82 9.12 17.12
CA VAL A 99 20.08 8.76 16.45
C VAL A 99 20.57 7.38 16.91
N ASN A 100 20.56 7.10 18.21
CA ASN A 100 21.00 5.80 18.74
C ASN A 100 20.11 4.63 18.27
N ARG A 101 18.80 4.82 18.20
CA ARG A 101 17.87 3.78 17.73
C ARG A 101 17.95 3.58 16.21
N THR A 102 18.14 4.65 15.46
CA THR A 102 18.34 4.59 14.00
C THR A 102 19.68 3.93 13.69
N ALA A 103 20.75 4.31 14.39
CA ALA A 103 22.07 3.69 14.27
C ALA A 103 22.03 2.22 14.65
N ALA A 104 21.31 1.85 15.73
CA ALA A 104 21.13 0.45 16.10
C ALA A 104 20.37 -0.35 15.02
N PHE A 105 19.33 0.22 14.41
CA PHE A 105 18.64 -0.41 13.29
C PHE A 105 19.54 -0.55 12.06
N LEU A 106 20.26 0.50 11.68
CA LEU A 106 21.20 0.45 10.55
C LEU A 106 22.30 -0.58 10.79
N LEU A 107 22.84 -0.65 12.01
CA LEU A 107 23.81 -1.67 12.39
C LEU A 107 23.22 -3.07 12.29
N LEU A 108 22.01 -3.30 12.84
CA LEU A 108 21.32 -4.57 12.72
C LEU A 108 21.03 -4.94 11.26
N TYR A 109 20.62 -3.97 10.45
CA TYR A 109 20.37 -4.14 9.02
C TYR A 109 21.65 -4.54 8.29
N VAL A 110 22.77 -3.88 8.57
CA VAL A 110 24.10 -4.24 8.01
C VAL A 110 24.52 -5.63 8.46
N ILE A 111 24.40 -5.96 9.75
CA ILE A 111 24.74 -7.29 10.28
C ILE A 111 23.90 -8.37 9.60
N ALA A 112 22.58 -8.19 9.52
CA ALA A 112 21.68 -9.14 8.89
C ALA A 112 21.93 -9.25 7.37
N SER A 113 22.26 -8.13 6.72
CA SER A 113 22.67 -8.09 5.31
C SER A 113 23.93 -8.91 5.06
N VAL A 114 24.97 -8.71 5.88
CA VAL A 114 26.22 -9.48 5.80
C VAL A 114 25.96 -10.96 6.06
N ALA A 115 25.19 -11.29 7.10
CA ALA A 115 24.79 -12.67 7.40
C ALA A 115 24.00 -13.30 6.24
N GLY A 116 23.11 -12.55 5.60
CA GLY A 116 22.36 -12.98 4.42
C GLY A 116 23.26 -13.28 3.22
N VAL A 117 24.26 -12.45 2.95
CA VAL A 117 25.25 -12.67 1.88
C VAL A 117 26.08 -13.92 2.17
N VAL A 118 26.56 -14.07 3.40
CA VAL A 118 27.31 -15.28 3.83
C VAL A 118 26.45 -16.52 3.69
N ALA A 119 25.20 -16.48 4.15
CA ALA A 119 24.26 -17.59 3.99
C ALA A 119 24.04 -17.92 2.51
N ALA A 120 23.77 -16.92 1.67
CA ALA A 120 23.56 -17.13 0.23
C ALA A 120 24.76 -17.78 -0.46
N TYR A 121 25.98 -17.38 -0.08
CA TYR A 121 27.22 -18.01 -0.55
C TYR A 121 27.29 -19.47 -0.10
N LEU A 122 27.05 -19.77 1.18
CA LEU A 122 27.06 -21.14 1.71
C LEU A 122 26.02 -22.04 1.04
N PHE A 123 24.79 -21.54 0.85
CA PHE A 123 23.75 -22.25 0.09
C PHE A 123 24.17 -22.51 -1.36
N THR A 124 24.88 -21.56 -1.99
CA THR A 124 25.40 -21.74 -3.35
C THR A 124 26.43 -22.87 -3.41
N VAL A 125 27.37 -22.91 -2.47
CA VAL A 125 28.36 -23.99 -2.35
C VAL A 125 27.69 -25.35 -2.07
N ALA A 126 26.58 -25.37 -1.33
CA ALA A 126 25.81 -26.57 -1.03
C ALA A 126 24.86 -27.03 -2.15
N GLY A 127 24.90 -26.42 -3.34
CA GLY A 127 24.00 -26.76 -4.46
C GLY A 127 22.56 -26.24 -4.31
N LEU A 128 22.31 -25.39 -3.31
CA LEU A 128 21.01 -24.79 -2.97
C LEU A 128 20.99 -23.27 -3.25
N GLY A 129 21.79 -22.80 -4.20
CA GLY A 129 22.02 -21.36 -4.44
C GLY A 129 20.74 -20.56 -4.73
N ALA A 130 19.73 -21.16 -5.35
CA ALA A 130 18.44 -20.50 -5.59
C ALA A 130 17.73 -20.10 -4.28
N ILE A 131 17.80 -20.95 -3.25
CA ILE A 131 17.21 -20.67 -1.93
C ILE A 131 17.98 -19.53 -1.27
N GLY A 132 19.33 -19.60 -1.30
CA GLY A 132 20.19 -18.54 -0.77
C GLY A 132 19.92 -17.18 -1.40
N LEU A 133 19.77 -17.12 -2.72
CA LEU A 133 19.44 -15.91 -3.47
C LEU A 133 18.03 -15.41 -3.15
N ALA A 134 17.04 -16.30 -3.09
CA ALA A 134 15.67 -15.92 -2.72
C ALA A 134 15.62 -15.28 -1.32
N LEU A 135 16.34 -15.86 -0.35
CA LEU A 135 16.46 -15.28 0.99
C LEU A 135 17.10 -13.90 0.94
N LEU A 136 18.19 -13.73 0.19
CA LEU A 136 18.87 -12.44 0.04
C LEU A 136 17.99 -11.38 -0.65
N THR A 137 17.09 -11.80 -1.55
CA THR A 137 16.13 -10.88 -2.19
C THR A 137 14.99 -10.44 -1.27
N VAL A 138 14.51 -11.34 -0.41
CA VAL A 138 13.31 -11.12 0.43
C VAL A 138 13.66 -10.45 1.76
N MET A 139 14.78 -10.84 2.37
CA MET A 139 15.19 -10.39 3.70
C MET A 139 15.20 -8.87 3.88
N PRO A 140 15.79 -8.04 2.98
CA PRO A 140 15.86 -6.60 3.23
C PRO A 140 14.48 -5.95 3.30
N SER A 141 13.57 -6.36 2.42
CA SER A 141 12.18 -5.91 2.45
C SER A 141 11.48 -6.31 3.75
N LEU A 142 11.69 -7.53 4.26
CA LEU A 142 11.10 -7.97 5.52
C LEU A 142 11.67 -7.22 6.73
N LEU A 143 12.98 -6.99 6.78
CA LEU A 143 13.60 -6.25 7.90
C LEU A 143 13.12 -4.81 7.95
N ILE A 144 13.11 -4.14 6.80
CA ILE A 144 12.65 -2.77 6.69
C ILE A 144 11.18 -2.67 7.09
N GLN A 145 10.32 -3.53 6.53
CA GLN A 145 8.89 -3.52 6.84
C GLN A 145 8.63 -3.83 8.31
N GLY A 146 9.26 -4.88 8.83
CA GLY A 146 9.12 -5.28 10.23
C GLY A 146 9.57 -4.20 11.20
N TYR A 147 10.65 -3.48 10.90
CA TYR A 147 11.10 -2.35 11.70
C TYR A 147 10.11 -1.19 11.67
N VAL A 148 9.65 -0.79 10.49
CA VAL A 148 8.67 0.29 10.31
C VAL A 148 7.36 -0.05 11.03
N HIS A 149 6.88 -1.29 10.89
CA HIS A 149 5.71 -1.80 11.61
C HIS A 149 5.92 -1.71 13.12
N TRP A 150 6.96 -2.35 13.65
CA TRP A 150 7.26 -2.37 15.08
C TRP A 150 7.31 -0.96 15.67
N ARG A 151 7.90 -0.03 14.91
CA ARG A 151 8.10 1.36 15.32
C ARG A 151 6.82 2.19 15.30
N PHE A 152 5.85 1.86 14.46
CA PHE A 152 4.61 2.61 14.29
C PHE A 152 3.35 1.79 14.56
N LYS A 153 3.48 0.64 15.23
CA LYS A 153 2.40 -0.33 15.47
C LYS A 153 1.12 0.26 16.06
N GLU A 154 1.22 1.33 16.84
CA GLU A 154 0.06 2.01 17.45
C GLU A 154 -0.75 2.84 16.44
N HIS A 155 -0.17 3.17 15.29
CA HIS A 155 -0.75 4.06 14.26
C HIS A 155 -1.31 3.31 13.05
N VAL A 156 -1.09 1.99 12.97
CA VAL A 156 -1.40 1.19 11.79
C VAL A 156 -1.99 -0.16 12.13
N PHE A 157 -2.69 -0.72 11.15
CA PHE A 157 -3.12 -2.11 11.16
C PHE A 157 -2.21 -2.95 10.27
N LEU A 158 -1.71 -4.07 10.82
CA LEU A 158 -0.85 -5.00 10.08
C LEU A 158 -1.53 -5.55 8.82
N SER A 159 -2.85 -5.79 8.88
CA SER A 159 -3.63 -6.23 7.73
C SER A 159 -3.60 -5.20 6.59
N GLN A 160 -3.79 -3.92 6.89
CA GLN A 160 -3.76 -2.86 5.88
C GLN A 160 -2.38 -2.70 5.25
N GLU A 161 -1.33 -2.86 6.04
CA GLU A 161 0.05 -2.85 5.60
C GLU A 161 0.32 -3.99 4.61
N PHE A 162 -0.07 -5.21 4.98
CA PHE A 162 0.02 -6.40 4.14
C PHE A 162 -0.78 -6.27 2.84
N PHE A 163 -2.02 -5.76 2.89
CA PHE A 163 -2.82 -5.54 1.69
C PHE A 163 -2.21 -4.47 0.79
N SER A 164 -1.69 -3.37 1.36
CA SER A 164 -1.03 -2.33 0.54
C SER A 164 0.24 -2.83 -0.14
N PHE A 165 1.00 -3.69 0.55
CA PHE A 165 2.15 -4.37 -0.03
C PHE A 165 1.76 -5.29 -1.19
N LEU A 166 0.76 -6.16 -1.01
CA LEU A 166 0.30 -7.07 -2.07
C LEU A 166 -0.37 -6.35 -3.25
N GLU A 167 -1.20 -5.35 -2.99
CA GLU A 167 -1.84 -4.59 -4.08
C GLU A 167 -0.80 -3.87 -4.95
N ALA A 168 0.25 -3.34 -4.34
CA ALA A 168 1.34 -2.72 -5.07
C ALA A 168 2.04 -3.72 -6.01
N ILE A 169 2.29 -4.95 -5.54
CA ILE A 169 2.80 -6.05 -6.39
C ILE A 169 1.82 -6.36 -7.53
N LEU A 170 0.52 -6.42 -7.24
CA LEU A 170 -0.50 -6.67 -8.27
C LEU A 170 -0.56 -5.54 -9.31
N TYR A 171 -0.31 -4.28 -8.92
CA TYR A 171 -0.27 -3.16 -9.86
C TYR A 171 0.92 -3.23 -10.82
N MET A 172 2.01 -3.93 -10.46
CA MET A 172 3.12 -4.15 -11.37
C MET A 172 2.76 -5.12 -12.51
N ILE A 173 1.81 -6.04 -12.32
CA ILE A 173 1.45 -7.02 -13.35
C ILE A 173 1.00 -6.35 -14.66
N PRO A 174 -0.03 -5.46 -14.68
CA PRO A 174 -0.41 -4.79 -15.91
C PRO A 174 0.69 -3.89 -16.46
N LEU A 175 1.50 -3.26 -15.59
CA LEU A 175 2.66 -2.47 -16.02
C LEU A 175 3.66 -3.33 -16.80
N ILE A 176 4.07 -4.47 -16.24
CA ILE A 176 4.99 -5.40 -16.87
C ILE A 176 4.43 -5.90 -18.20
N ILE A 177 3.15 -6.28 -18.26
CA ILE A 177 2.51 -6.74 -19.51
C ILE A 177 2.58 -5.66 -20.60
N ILE A 178 2.29 -4.40 -20.25
CA ILE A 178 2.30 -3.29 -21.20
C ILE A 178 3.73 -2.95 -21.66
N LEU A 179 4.70 -3.01 -20.76
CA LEU A 179 6.08 -2.63 -21.05
C LEU A 179 6.91 -3.77 -21.67
N LEU A 180 6.49 -5.03 -21.52
CA LEU A 180 7.25 -6.18 -22.02
C LEU A 180 7.51 -6.13 -23.53
N PRO A 181 6.54 -5.80 -24.41
CA PRO A 181 6.81 -5.68 -25.85
C PRO A 181 7.81 -4.57 -26.19
N LEU A 182 7.74 -3.46 -25.44
CA LEU A 182 8.65 -2.34 -25.60
C LEU A 182 10.09 -2.78 -25.31
N VAL A 183 10.30 -3.48 -24.20
CA VAL A 183 11.62 -3.98 -23.77
C VAL A 183 12.14 -5.10 -24.68
N LEU A 184 11.29 -6.03 -25.13
CA LEU A 184 11.73 -7.20 -25.91
C LEU A 184 11.91 -6.92 -27.41
N PHE A 185 11.13 -6.00 -27.99
CA PHE A 185 11.14 -5.77 -29.43
C PHE A 185 11.62 -4.38 -29.80
N VAL A 186 11.10 -3.33 -29.18
CA VAL A 186 11.36 -1.94 -29.59
C VAL A 186 12.75 -1.48 -29.17
N LEU A 187 13.12 -1.60 -27.89
CA LEU A 187 14.44 -1.16 -27.43
C LEU A 187 15.59 -1.89 -28.15
N PRO A 188 15.54 -3.21 -28.36
CA PRO A 188 16.57 -3.90 -29.13
C PRO A 188 16.56 -3.52 -30.61
N ALA A 189 15.40 -3.21 -31.21
CA ALA A 189 15.35 -2.72 -32.59
C ALA A 189 16.01 -1.34 -32.73
N LEU A 190 15.75 -0.42 -31.78
CA LEU A 190 16.41 0.89 -31.75
C LEU A 190 17.93 0.75 -31.56
N ARG A 191 18.38 -0.11 -30.64
CA ARG A 191 19.82 -0.38 -30.43
C ARG A 191 20.51 -0.98 -31.66
N ARG A 192 19.80 -1.75 -32.50
CA ARG A 192 20.34 -2.29 -33.75
C ARG A 192 20.35 -1.27 -34.88
N ALA A 193 19.45 -0.30 -34.85
CA ALA A 193 19.38 0.76 -35.86
C ALA A 193 20.52 1.78 -35.69
N ASP A 194 20.90 2.07 -34.45
CA ASP A 194 22.00 2.97 -34.11
C ASP A 194 22.69 2.47 -32.84
N ASP A 195 23.93 2.00 -32.99
CA ASP A 195 24.73 1.42 -31.92
C ASP A 195 25.62 2.44 -31.21
N THR A 196 25.49 3.74 -31.50
CA THR A 196 26.34 4.78 -30.90
C THR A 196 26.13 4.87 -29.38
N LEU A 197 27.17 5.33 -28.67
CA LEU A 197 27.08 5.59 -27.23
C LEU A 197 25.98 6.63 -26.93
N ALA A 198 25.83 7.64 -27.78
CA ALA A 198 24.81 8.68 -27.61
C ALA A 198 23.40 8.09 -27.66
N MET A 199 23.12 7.21 -28.64
CA MET A 199 21.82 6.53 -28.73
C MET A 199 21.59 5.61 -27.52
N ALA A 200 22.61 4.88 -27.08
CA ALA A 200 22.50 4.01 -25.90
C ALA A 200 22.15 4.81 -24.64
N ILE A 201 22.84 5.93 -24.39
CA ILE A 201 22.54 6.83 -23.26
C ILE A 201 21.11 7.37 -23.37
N PHE A 202 20.68 7.76 -24.57
CA PHE A 202 19.30 8.22 -24.79
C PHE A 202 18.27 7.13 -24.49
N ILE A 203 18.50 5.89 -24.93
CA ILE A 203 17.64 4.74 -24.63
C ILE A 203 17.59 4.49 -23.12
N HIS A 204 18.73 4.58 -22.42
CA HIS A 204 18.79 4.43 -20.96
C HIS A 204 18.04 5.54 -20.23
N PHE A 205 18.10 6.78 -20.73
CA PHE A 205 17.31 7.90 -20.20
C PHE A 205 15.81 7.64 -20.32
N ILE A 206 15.34 7.22 -21.50
CA ILE A 206 13.92 6.88 -21.71
C ILE A 206 13.51 5.68 -20.85
N SER A 207 14.39 4.68 -20.73
CA SER A 207 14.14 3.48 -19.93
C SER A 207 13.98 3.80 -18.45
N ALA A 208 14.88 4.63 -17.89
CA ALA A 208 14.83 5.04 -16.50
C ALA A 208 13.66 5.99 -16.19
N TYR A 209 13.54 7.10 -16.92
CA TYR A 209 12.58 8.16 -16.56
C TYR A 209 11.15 7.92 -17.03
N ILE A 210 10.97 7.31 -18.20
CA ILE A 210 9.65 7.19 -18.81
C ILE A 210 9.09 5.78 -18.63
N ILE A 211 9.89 4.76 -18.92
CA ILE A 211 9.41 3.37 -18.96
C ILE A 211 9.28 2.80 -17.54
N ALA A 212 10.33 2.87 -16.72
CA ALA A 212 10.30 2.32 -15.37
C ALA A 212 9.77 3.36 -14.37
N GLY A 213 10.53 4.42 -14.15
CA GLY A 213 10.43 5.25 -12.98
C GLY A 213 9.13 6.04 -12.80
N PHE A 214 8.73 6.81 -13.82
CA PHE A 214 7.48 7.58 -13.76
C PHE A 214 6.24 6.72 -13.51
N TYR A 215 6.12 5.59 -14.20
CA TYR A 215 4.95 4.71 -14.04
C TYR A 215 4.96 4.01 -12.68
N GLU A 216 6.11 3.52 -12.22
CA GLU A 216 6.22 2.86 -10.93
C GLU A 216 5.88 3.79 -9.76
N GLU A 217 6.45 4.98 -9.72
CA GLU A 217 6.16 5.96 -8.67
C GLU A 217 4.69 6.42 -8.74
N THR A 218 4.12 6.50 -9.94
CA THR A 218 2.69 6.76 -10.12
C THR A 218 1.83 5.64 -9.53
N LEU A 219 2.18 4.38 -9.75
CA LEU A 219 1.43 3.25 -9.20
C LEU A 219 1.58 3.15 -7.67
N LYS A 220 2.78 3.41 -7.11
CA LYS A 220 3.01 3.53 -5.66
C LYS A 220 2.14 4.65 -5.06
N TYR A 221 2.04 5.78 -5.76
CA TYR A 221 1.15 6.88 -5.39
C TYR A 221 -0.33 6.47 -5.45
N ILE A 222 -0.80 5.82 -6.52
CA ILE A 222 -2.20 5.36 -6.65
C ILE A 222 -2.54 4.38 -5.53
N ALA A 223 -1.65 3.39 -5.30
CA ALA A 223 -1.77 2.43 -4.21
C ALA A 223 -1.94 3.17 -2.89
N THR A 224 -1.09 4.15 -2.57
CA THR A 224 -1.21 4.88 -1.31
C THR A 224 -2.45 5.79 -1.25
N LYS A 225 -2.73 6.55 -2.31
CA LYS A 225 -3.78 7.58 -2.39
C LYS A 225 -5.17 7.00 -2.13
N ARG A 226 -5.44 5.75 -2.49
CA ARG A 226 -6.74 5.11 -2.24
C ARG A 226 -7.12 5.10 -0.74
N LEU A 227 -6.12 5.09 0.14
CA LEU A 227 -6.30 5.11 1.60
C LEU A 227 -6.47 6.52 2.16
N LEU A 228 -6.17 7.57 1.37
CA LEU A 228 -6.03 8.93 1.86
C LEU A 228 -7.22 9.36 2.72
N TRP A 229 -8.44 9.06 2.31
CA TRP A 229 -9.65 9.51 3.01
C TRP A 229 -10.31 8.44 3.87
N LYS A 230 -9.63 7.32 4.12
CA LYS A 230 -10.10 6.29 5.05
C LYS A 230 -9.98 6.80 6.48
N ASP A 231 -10.92 6.40 7.33
CA ASP A 231 -10.99 6.84 8.73
C ASP A 231 -9.85 6.25 9.57
N TYR A 232 -9.48 4.98 9.33
CA TYR A 232 -8.35 4.31 9.99
C TYR A 232 -6.98 4.89 9.63
N VAL A 233 -6.91 5.77 8.62
CA VAL A 233 -5.74 6.61 8.37
C VAL A 233 -5.87 7.85 9.27
N ALA A 234 -5.67 7.65 10.56
CA ALA A 234 -6.04 8.64 11.56
C ALA A 234 -4.97 9.72 11.79
N ASP A 235 -3.70 9.41 11.50
CA ASP A 235 -2.58 10.35 11.69
C ASP A 235 -1.49 10.20 10.60
N PRO A 236 -0.51 11.14 10.52
CA PRO A 236 0.54 11.12 9.49
C PRO A 236 1.37 9.82 9.42
N PRO A 237 1.78 9.19 10.55
CA PRO A 237 2.46 7.91 10.51
C PRO A 237 1.71 6.82 9.75
N SER A 238 0.37 6.78 9.79
CA SER A 238 -0.38 5.78 9.01
C SER A 238 -0.07 5.87 7.52
N LEU A 239 -0.08 7.07 6.93
CA LEU A 239 0.21 7.27 5.50
C LEU A 239 1.67 6.99 5.16
N LEU A 240 2.60 7.33 6.06
CA LEU A 240 4.01 6.98 5.90
C LEU A 240 4.18 5.46 5.78
N VAL A 241 3.65 4.70 6.75
CA VAL A 241 3.85 3.25 6.81
C VAL A 241 3.15 2.54 5.65
N TYR A 242 1.92 2.94 5.29
CA TYR A 242 1.22 2.31 4.16
C TYR A 242 1.88 2.65 2.81
N ALA A 243 2.45 3.85 2.64
CA ALA A 243 3.21 4.21 1.45
C ALA A 243 4.54 3.44 1.35
N VAL A 244 5.24 3.28 2.47
CA VAL A 244 6.44 2.44 2.56
C VAL A 244 6.09 0.98 2.26
N ALA A 245 4.97 0.46 2.77
CA ALA A 245 4.52 -0.90 2.47
C ALA A 245 4.26 -1.11 0.98
N ALA A 246 3.56 -0.17 0.33
CA ALA A 246 3.35 -0.22 -1.12
C ALA A 246 4.68 -0.17 -1.89
N SER A 247 5.59 0.73 -1.51
CA SER A 247 6.88 0.90 -2.20
C SER A 247 7.81 -0.30 -1.98
N ASN A 248 7.74 -0.93 -0.82
CA ASN A 248 8.50 -2.14 -0.50
C ASN A 248 7.99 -3.36 -1.29
N GLY A 249 6.72 -3.39 -1.68
CA GLY A 249 6.18 -4.38 -2.62
C GLY A 249 6.88 -4.31 -3.99
N PHE A 250 7.06 -3.10 -4.52
CA PHE A 250 7.84 -2.87 -5.74
C PHE A 250 9.29 -3.28 -5.56
N ALA A 251 9.91 -2.82 -4.46
CA ALA A 251 11.30 -3.14 -4.14
C ALA A 251 11.54 -4.66 -4.13
N LEU A 252 10.62 -5.44 -3.56
CA LEU A 252 10.72 -6.90 -3.53
C LEU A 252 10.71 -7.49 -4.95
N VAL A 253 9.71 -7.13 -5.76
CA VAL A 253 9.55 -7.66 -7.13
C VAL A 253 10.75 -7.32 -7.99
N GLU A 254 11.19 -6.06 -7.96
CA GLU A 254 12.37 -5.66 -8.72
C GLU A 254 13.63 -6.34 -8.22
N ASN A 255 13.80 -6.48 -6.90
CA ASN A 255 14.95 -7.21 -6.36
C ASN A 255 15.00 -8.64 -6.88
N PHE A 256 13.85 -9.31 -7.00
CA PHE A 256 13.77 -10.61 -7.68
C PHE A 256 14.14 -10.51 -9.16
N ILE A 257 13.54 -9.60 -9.93
CA ILE A 257 13.78 -9.48 -11.38
C ILE A 257 15.26 -9.24 -11.68
N TYR A 258 15.91 -8.28 -11.01
CA TYR A 258 17.31 -7.96 -11.26
C TYR A 258 18.28 -9.04 -10.80
N VAL A 259 18.03 -9.66 -9.63
CA VAL A 259 18.90 -10.73 -9.12
C VAL A 259 18.78 -11.98 -9.98
N PHE A 260 17.59 -12.43 -10.33
CA PHE A 260 17.41 -13.64 -11.14
C PHE A 260 17.65 -13.41 -12.63
N GLY A 261 17.59 -12.16 -13.09
CA GLY A 261 17.99 -11.74 -14.45
C GLY A 261 19.52 -11.66 -14.65
N SER A 262 20.31 -11.68 -13.57
CA SER A 262 21.77 -11.66 -13.67
C SER A 262 22.34 -13.03 -14.15
N ASN A 263 23.35 -12.99 -15.03
CA ASN A 263 23.78 -14.16 -15.81
C ASN A 263 24.69 -15.15 -15.07
N THR A 264 25.50 -14.69 -14.11
CA THR A 264 26.47 -15.53 -13.38
C THR A 264 26.17 -15.57 -11.90
N ALA A 265 26.50 -16.66 -11.20
CA ALA A 265 26.27 -16.76 -9.74
C ALA A 265 26.89 -15.59 -8.96
N LEU A 266 28.11 -15.16 -9.34
CA LEU A 266 28.77 -14.02 -8.74
C LEU A 266 28.00 -12.71 -9.00
N SER A 267 27.58 -12.47 -10.25
CA SER A 267 26.77 -11.28 -10.57
C SER A 267 25.44 -11.24 -9.81
N ARG A 268 24.79 -12.38 -9.59
CA ARG A 268 23.55 -12.47 -8.81
C ARG A 268 23.75 -12.02 -7.37
N ILE A 269 24.81 -12.51 -6.71
CA ILE A 269 25.15 -12.13 -5.34
C ILE A 269 25.53 -10.64 -5.27
N MET A 270 26.31 -10.14 -6.23
CA MET A 270 26.69 -8.73 -6.29
C MET A 270 25.47 -7.82 -6.51
N THR A 271 24.62 -8.14 -7.48
CA THR A 271 23.36 -7.42 -7.73
C THR A 271 22.48 -7.41 -6.49
N ALA A 272 22.30 -8.56 -5.83
CA ALA A 272 21.49 -8.65 -4.61
C ALA A 272 22.07 -7.78 -3.46
N THR A 273 23.40 -7.79 -3.31
CA THR A 273 24.11 -7.01 -2.28
C THR A 273 23.98 -5.51 -2.53
N LEU A 274 24.19 -5.07 -3.77
CA LEU A 274 24.08 -3.65 -4.16
C LEU A 274 22.64 -3.15 -3.99
N ARG A 275 21.65 -3.93 -4.42
CA ARG A 275 20.23 -3.56 -4.29
C ARG A 275 19.79 -3.50 -2.83
N MET A 276 20.22 -4.47 -2.00
CA MET A 276 19.98 -4.45 -0.57
C MET A 276 20.57 -3.21 0.12
N ALA A 277 21.75 -2.75 -0.32
CA ALA A 277 22.38 -1.56 0.24
C ALA A 277 21.77 -0.24 -0.26
N LEU A 278 21.29 -0.19 -1.51
CA LEU A 278 20.92 1.06 -2.18
C LEU A 278 19.45 1.07 -2.63
N ALA A 279 19.06 0.23 -3.59
CA ALA A 279 17.74 0.25 -4.20
C ALA A 279 16.60 0.06 -3.17
N VAL A 280 16.69 -0.98 -2.33
CA VAL A 280 15.62 -1.31 -1.36
C VAL A 280 15.44 -0.19 -0.32
N PRO A 281 16.50 0.36 0.31
CA PRO A 281 16.38 1.58 1.11
C PRO A 281 15.86 2.79 0.32
N GLY A 282 16.26 2.95 -0.94
CA GLY A 282 15.76 3.98 -1.85
C GLY A 282 14.23 3.96 -1.96
N HIS A 283 13.64 2.79 -2.27
CA HIS A 283 12.19 2.63 -2.36
C HIS A 283 11.46 2.97 -1.06
N LEU A 284 12.06 2.67 0.11
CA LEU A 284 11.50 3.13 1.39
C LEU A 284 11.42 4.66 1.42
N PHE A 285 12.47 5.37 1.01
CA PHE A 285 12.47 6.83 1.07
C PHE A 285 11.56 7.45 0.02
N TYR A 286 11.47 6.89 -1.18
CA TYR A 286 10.53 7.34 -2.22
C TYR A 286 9.07 7.19 -1.74
N GLY A 287 8.74 6.03 -1.16
CA GLY A 287 7.46 5.81 -0.49
C GLY A 287 7.21 6.77 0.67
N ALA A 288 8.22 7.05 1.50
CA ALA A 288 8.11 8.00 2.59
C ALA A 288 7.84 9.44 2.12
N ILE A 289 8.41 9.85 0.98
CA ILE A 289 8.12 11.15 0.36
C ILE A 289 6.66 11.20 -0.12
N ILE A 290 6.20 10.17 -0.83
CA ILE A 290 4.81 10.05 -1.29
C ILE A 290 3.84 10.11 -0.10
N GLY A 291 4.05 9.27 0.91
CA GLY A 291 3.23 9.20 2.11
C GLY A 291 3.25 10.51 2.91
N GLY A 292 4.41 11.16 3.01
CA GLY A 292 4.57 12.43 3.70
C GLY A 292 3.79 13.58 3.04
N TYR A 293 3.84 13.72 1.72
CA TYR A 293 3.04 14.74 1.04
C TYR A 293 1.53 14.44 1.06
N LEU A 294 1.14 13.16 1.00
CA LEU A 294 -0.25 12.76 1.20
C LEU A 294 -0.72 13.06 2.63
N ALA A 295 0.13 12.88 3.63
CA ALA A 295 -0.17 13.24 5.01
C ALA A 295 -0.35 14.76 5.18
N ILE A 296 0.54 15.57 4.59
CA ILE A 296 0.38 17.03 4.55
C ILE A 296 -0.97 17.41 3.92
N ARG A 297 -1.33 16.75 2.81
CA ARG A 297 -2.62 16.98 2.14
C ARG A 297 -3.81 16.74 3.06
N LYS A 298 -3.81 15.61 3.78
CA LYS A 298 -4.93 15.20 4.64
C LYS A 298 -5.01 16.03 5.91
N PHE A 299 -3.89 16.12 6.63
CA PHE A 299 -3.90 16.57 8.03
C PHE A 299 -3.60 18.06 8.19
N LYS A 300 -2.97 18.70 7.20
CA LYS A 300 -2.72 20.15 7.20
C LYS A 300 -3.64 20.92 6.26
N ASN A 301 -4.51 20.22 5.53
CA ASN A 301 -5.40 20.79 4.53
C ASN A 301 -4.64 21.66 3.50
N GLU A 302 -3.39 21.30 3.21
CA GLU A 302 -2.57 21.95 2.19
C GLU A 302 -2.83 21.31 0.82
N GLU A 303 -3.09 22.11 -0.21
CA GLU A 303 -3.21 21.59 -1.55
C GLU A 303 -1.85 21.07 -2.05
N THR A 304 -1.76 19.74 -2.21
CA THR A 304 -0.64 19.07 -2.86
C THR A 304 -1.15 18.35 -4.12
N HIS A 305 -0.88 18.96 -5.28
CA HIS A 305 -1.21 18.37 -6.57
C HIS A 305 -0.28 17.20 -6.89
N TYR A 306 -0.75 16.31 -7.76
CA TYR A 306 -0.07 15.09 -8.19
C TYR A 306 1.41 15.32 -8.58
N CYS A 307 1.69 16.32 -9.42
CA CYS A 307 3.05 16.65 -9.86
C CYS A 307 3.99 16.99 -8.69
N ARG A 308 3.49 17.69 -7.66
CA ARG A 308 4.29 18.04 -6.48
C ARG A 308 4.66 16.82 -5.64
N ILE A 309 3.77 15.83 -5.59
CA ILE A 309 3.98 14.59 -4.84
C ILE A 309 4.99 13.70 -5.55
N LEU A 310 4.90 13.60 -6.88
CA LEU A 310 5.72 12.68 -7.67
C LEU A 310 7.03 13.24 -8.19
N ALA A 311 7.18 14.56 -8.36
CA ALA A 311 8.39 15.11 -8.97
C ALA A 311 9.68 14.69 -8.27
N LEU A 312 9.70 14.65 -6.94
CA LEU A 312 10.89 14.26 -6.18
C LEU A 312 11.12 12.73 -6.15
N PRO A 313 10.13 11.87 -5.86
CA PRO A 313 10.29 10.43 -5.99
C PRO A 313 10.77 10.00 -7.37
N VAL A 314 10.11 10.47 -8.44
CA VAL A 314 10.48 10.20 -9.84
C VAL A 314 11.89 10.69 -10.11
N LEU A 315 12.22 11.95 -9.78
CA LEU A 315 13.56 12.45 -10.04
C LEU A 315 14.63 11.62 -9.32
N LEU A 316 14.44 11.26 -8.06
CA LEU A 316 15.46 10.53 -7.30
C LEU A 316 15.59 9.06 -7.75
N HIS A 317 14.46 8.38 -7.92
CA HIS A 317 14.43 6.99 -8.38
C HIS A 317 15.02 6.84 -9.78
N ASP A 318 14.57 7.67 -10.71
CA ASP A 318 14.92 7.54 -12.12
C ASP A 318 16.35 8.01 -12.38
N THR A 319 16.85 8.97 -11.59
CA THR A 319 18.28 9.32 -11.61
C THR A 319 19.14 8.16 -11.13
N TYR A 320 18.71 7.42 -10.11
CA TYR A 320 19.42 6.24 -9.62
C TYR A 320 19.52 5.17 -10.72
N ASP A 321 18.40 4.85 -11.37
CA ASP A 321 18.36 3.88 -12.47
C ASP A 321 19.19 4.35 -13.66
N PHE A 322 19.03 5.61 -14.08
CA PHE A 322 19.76 6.18 -15.20
C PHE A 322 21.28 6.13 -15.00
N VAL A 323 21.76 6.44 -13.79
CA VAL A 323 23.19 6.35 -13.43
C VAL A 323 23.68 4.91 -13.56
N ILE A 324 22.95 3.94 -13.02
CA ILE A 324 23.35 2.53 -13.09
C ILE A 324 23.38 2.05 -14.55
N PHE A 325 22.31 2.27 -15.31
CA PHE A 325 22.22 1.82 -16.69
C PHE A 325 23.32 2.43 -17.57
N THR A 326 23.56 3.73 -17.42
CA THR A 326 24.58 4.44 -18.20
C THR A 326 25.99 3.99 -17.85
N LEU A 327 26.33 3.85 -16.57
CA LEU A 327 27.67 3.43 -16.17
C LEU A 327 27.94 1.98 -16.54
N VAL A 328 26.95 1.08 -16.43
CA VAL A 328 27.09 -0.29 -16.92
C VAL A 328 27.35 -0.31 -18.42
N GLU A 329 26.61 0.46 -19.22
CA GLU A 329 26.82 0.59 -20.68
C GLU A 329 28.24 1.05 -21.04
N ILE A 330 28.79 2.02 -20.30
CA ILE A 330 30.14 2.52 -20.53
C ILE A 330 31.17 1.42 -20.23
N GLY A 331 31.01 0.71 -19.11
CA GLY A 331 31.93 -0.35 -18.69
C GLY A 331 31.88 -1.62 -19.55
N THR A 332 30.78 -1.85 -20.27
CA THR A 332 30.66 -2.96 -21.23
C THR A 332 31.23 -2.60 -22.60
N ARG A 333 31.13 -1.34 -23.04
CA ARG A 333 31.62 -0.88 -24.35
C ARG A 333 33.13 -0.67 -24.42
N TYR A 334 33.73 -0.13 -23.36
CA TYR A 334 35.13 0.28 -23.37
C TYR A 334 35.95 -0.60 -22.44
N GLU A 335 36.72 -1.53 -23.00
CA GLU A 335 37.60 -2.41 -22.22
C GLU A 335 38.70 -1.66 -21.46
N SER A 336 39.05 -0.45 -21.93
CA SER A 336 40.01 0.44 -21.26
C SER A 336 39.51 1.03 -19.94
N VAL A 337 38.21 0.94 -19.66
CA VAL A 337 37.62 1.44 -18.42
C VAL A 337 37.79 0.41 -17.31
N ASP A 338 38.40 0.83 -16.20
CA ASP A 338 38.46 0.01 -15.01
C ASP A 338 37.05 -0.18 -14.42
N ARG A 339 36.51 -1.38 -14.59
CA ARG A 339 35.19 -1.79 -14.10
C ARG A 339 35.08 -1.71 -12.58
N THR A 340 36.19 -1.86 -11.85
CA THR A 340 36.22 -1.75 -10.39
C THR A 340 36.01 -0.30 -9.97
N ALA A 341 36.79 0.62 -10.55
CA ALA A 341 36.62 2.05 -10.32
C ALA A 341 35.20 2.51 -10.68
N LEU A 342 34.68 2.03 -11.81
CA LEU A 342 33.31 2.34 -12.27
C LEU A 342 32.24 1.84 -11.29
N ALA A 343 32.39 0.62 -10.76
CA ALA A 343 31.49 0.07 -9.75
C ALA A 343 31.52 0.89 -8.44
N ILE A 344 32.70 1.33 -8.00
CA ILE A 344 32.86 2.19 -6.81
C ILE A 344 32.16 3.53 -7.03
N VAL A 345 32.36 4.17 -8.20
CA VAL A 345 31.69 5.43 -8.55
C VAL A 345 30.18 5.24 -8.59
N THR A 346 29.70 4.16 -9.21
CA THR A 346 28.27 3.83 -9.28
C THR A 346 27.67 3.68 -7.88
N PHE A 347 28.34 2.95 -6.99
CA PHE A 347 27.91 2.78 -5.61
C PHE A 347 27.88 4.11 -4.86
N ALA A 348 28.92 4.94 -4.99
CA ALA A 348 29.01 6.24 -4.34
C ALA A 348 27.88 7.18 -4.78
N LEU A 349 27.61 7.26 -6.10
CA LEU A 349 26.50 8.06 -6.63
C LEU A 349 25.15 7.55 -6.14
N GLY A 350 24.93 6.23 -6.17
CA GLY A 350 23.70 5.63 -5.64
C GLY A 350 23.51 5.91 -4.15
N ALA A 351 24.58 5.81 -3.34
CA ALA A 351 24.54 6.15 -1.92
C ALA A 351 24.21 7.62 -1.68
N ILE A 352 24.79 8.54 -2.47
CA ILE A 352 24.46 9.97 -2.41
C ILE A 352 22.97 10.20 -2.70
N ILE A 353 22.41 9.56 -3.72
CA ILE A 353 20.98 9.67 -4.05
C ILE A 353 20.11 9.18 -2.89
N VAL A 354 20.45 8.05 -2.27
CA VAL A 354 19.73 7.51 -1.11
C VAL A 354 19.81 8.46 0.09
N VAL A 355 20.97 9.07 0.35
CA VAL A 355 21.15 10.07 1.42
C VAL A 355 20.32 11.34 1.14
N ILE A 356 20.25 11.79 -0.11
CA ILE A 356 19.37 12.90 -0.51
C ILE A 356 17.91 12.51 -0.28
N ALA A 357 17.48 11.32 -0.69
CA ALA A 357 16.13 10.81 -0.49
C ALA A 357 15.76 10.74 0.99
N TYR A 358 16.70 10.30 1.84
CA TYR A 358 16.59 10.35 3.29
C TYR A 358 16.38 11.79 3.81
N GLY A 359 17.22 12.74 3.38
CA GLY A 359 17.12 14.13 3.80
C GLY A 359 15.79 14.79 3.38
N VAL A 360 15.34 14.51 2.17
CA VAL A 360 14.06 14.98 1.62
C VAL A 360 12.89 14.37 2.38
N SER A 361 12.85 13.04 2.53
CA SER A 361 11.78 12.35 3.27
C SER A 361 11.67 12.86 4.70
N ARG A 362 12.81 13.05 5.39
CA ARG A 362 12.87 13.69 6.71
C ARG A 362 12.26 15.09 6.68
N LYS A 363 12.68 15.95 5.77
CA LYS A 363 12.18 17.33 5.65
C LYS A 363 10.66 17.37 5.42
N VAL A 364 10.11 16.47 4.61
CA VAL A 364 8.67 16.37 4.36
C VAL A 364 7.94 15.90 5.62
N LEU A 365 8.43 14.85 6.29
CA LEU A 365 7.76 14.29 7.47
C LEU A 365 7.77 15.24 8.67
N LEU A 366 8.84 15.99 8.89
CA LEU A 366 8.93 16.98 9.98
C LEU A 366 7.86 18.06 9.89
N LYS A 367 7.32 18.34 8.70
CA LYS A 367 6.20 19.29 8.53
C LYS A 367 4.90 18.80 9.15
N THR A 368 4.81 17.53 9.55
CA THR A 368 3.63 16.89 10.12
C THR A 368 3.79 16.57 11.62
N ASN A 369 4.84 17.12 12.26
CA ASN A 369 5.11 16.90 13.68
C ASN A 369 4.15 17.66 14.61
N ASP A 370 3.55 18.74 14.11
CA ASP A 370 2.50 19.52 14.77
C ASP A 370 1.15 18.79 14.81
N VAL A 371 0.99 17.71 14.03
CA VAL A 371 -0.25 16.92 14.00
C VAL A 371 -0.26 15.90 15.15
N PRO A 372 -1.34 15.85 15.96
CA PRO A 372 -1.49 14.88 17.04
C PRO A 372 -1.35 13.43 16.57
N ARG A 373 -0.76 12.59 17.42
CA ARG A 373 -0.57 11.15 17.17
C ARG A 373 -1.70 10.35 17.82
N ILE A 374 -2.20 9.37 17.10
CA ILE A 374 -3.41 8.63 17.45
C ILE A 374 -3.09 7.14 17.58
N ASN A 375 -3.59 6.51 18.65
CA ASN A 375 -3.62 5.07 18.76
C ASN A 375 -4.86 4.52 18.02
N VAL A 376 -4.66 3.88 16.88
CA VAL A 376 -5.77 3.38 16.05
C VAL A 376 -6.46 2.16 16.67
N HIS A 377 -5.74 1.34 17.45
CA HIS A 377 -6.30 0.15 18.10
C HIS A 377 -7.29 0.52 19.20
N LEU A 378 -6.97 1.54 20.00
CA LEU A 378 -7.88 2.06 21.03
C LEU A 378 -9.17 2.62 20.41
N LEU A 379 -9.04 3.41 19.34
CA LEU A 379 -10.20 3.98 18.66
C LEU A 379 -11.06 2.93 17.95
N GLN A 380 -10.44 1.89 17.38
CA GLN A 380 -11.19 0.78 16.78
C GLN A 380 -11.90 -0.06 17.84
N ALA A 381 -11.27 -0.31 19.00
CA ALA A 381 -11.91 -1.00 20.12
C ALA A 381 -13.15 -0.24 20.63
N GLN A 382 -13.12 1.09 20.57
CA GLN A 382 -14.25 1.98 20.88
C GLN A 382 -15.25 2.14 19.72
N ARG A 383 -15.05 1.45 18.59
CA ARG A 383 -15.88 1.50 17.36
C ARG A 383 -15.98 2.89 16.71
N PHE A 384 -14.95 3.73 16.88
CA PHE A 384 -14.83 5.01 16.17
C PHE A 384 -14.22 4.87 14.77
N LEU A 385 -13.48 3.79 14.53
CA LEU A 385 -12.83 3.51 13.25
C LEU A 385 -13.40 2.25 12.62
N SER A 386 -13.52 2.27 11.30
CA SER A 386 -13.83 1.10 10.49
C SER A 386 -12.69 0.08 10.50
N THR A 387 -12.99 -1.13 10.04
CA THR A 387 -11.97 -2.15 9.80
C THR A 387 -11.15 -1.80 8.55
N PRO A 388 -9.87 -2.14 8.50
CA PRO A 388 -9.06 -2.07 7.29
C PRO A 388 -9.77 -2.67 6.07
N ASP A 389 -9.56 -2.07 4.90
CA ASP A 389 -10.07 -2.59 3.64
C ASP A 389 -9.44 -3.96 3.35
N CYS A 390 -10.22 -4.90 2.80
CA CYS A 390 -9.64 -6.10 2.20
C CYS A 390 -8.85 -5.77 0.92
N LEU A 391 -8.02 -6.71 0.46
CA LEU A 391 -7.21 -6.56 -0.76
C LEU A 391 -8.08 -6.08 -1.95
N LEU A 392 -7.70 -4.94 -2.55
CA LEU A 392 -8.39 -4.28 -3.68
C LEU A 392 -9.79 -3.71 -3.36
N GLU A 393 -10.25 -3.80 -2.11
CA GLU A 393 -11.53 -3.22 -1.72
C GLU A 393 -11.46 -1.68 -1.71
N GLY A 394 -12.49 -1.03 -2.24
CA GLY A 394 -12.52 0.43 -2.36
C GLY A 394 -11.71 1.01 -3.52
N CYS A 395 -10.79 0.23 -4.13
CA CYS A 395 -10.07 0.63 -5.34
C CYS A 395 -11.04 0.98 -6.49
N TRP A 396 -12.13 0.22 -6.61
CA TRP A 396 -13.15 0.38 -7.66
C TRP A 396 -14.31 1.32 -7.31
N LYS A 397 -14.52 1.63 -6.03
CA LYS A 397 -15.67 2.46 -5.58
C LYS A 397 -15.53 3.93 -6.01
N GLY A 398 -14.31 4.42 -6.27
CA GLY A 398 -14.05 5.77 -6.77
C GLY A 398 -13.95 5.91 -8.31
N TRP A 399 -13.91 4.79 -9.05
CA TRP A 399 -13.83 4.75 -10.51
C TRP A 399 -15.20 4.55 -11.17
N ALA A 400 -16.23 4.24 -10.39
CA ALA A 400 -17.60 4.27 -10.85
C ALA A 400 -17.95 5.69 -11.26
N VAL A 401 -17.97 5.94 -12.58
CA VAL A 401 -18.55 7.12 -13.19
C VAL A 401 -19.96 7.24 -12.62
N VAL A 402 -20.17 8.23 -11.74
CA VAL A 402 -21.51 8.59 -11.29
C VAL A 402 -22.21 9.19 -12.50
N TRP A 403 -22.94 8.36 -13.24
CA TRP A 403 -23.84 8.84 -14.28
C TRP A 403 -24.86 9.77 -13.61
N PRO A 404 -24.97 11.04 -14.05
CA PRO A 404 -25.91 11.97 -13.48
C PRO A 404 -27.29 11.67 -14.04
N ASN A 405 -27.94 10.59 -13.59
CA ASN A 405 -29.37 10.39 -13.81
C ASN A 405 -29.90 9.29 -12.88
N GLN A 406 -30.12 9.64 -11.61
CA GLN A 406 -31.20 9.06 -10.79
C GLN A 406 -31.44 9.96 -9.56
N ARG A 407 -31.81 11.22 -9.82
CA ARG A 407 -32.50 12.07 -8.82
C ARG A 407 -33.64 12.81 -9.50
N ARG A 408 -34.76 12.11 -9.62
CA ARG A 408 -36.16 12.54 -9.86
C ARG A 408 -36.90 11.21 -10.03
N GLY A 409 -37.91 10.79 -9.29
CA GLY A 409 -38.69 11.31 -8.19
C GLY A 409 -39.83 10.30 -8.06
N SER A 410 -40.15 9.84 -6.87
CA SER A 410 -41.47 9.25 -6.58
C SER A 410 -41.67 9.24 -5.08
N THR A 411 -42.15 10.37 -4.59
CA THR A 411 -43.01 10.43 -3.41
C THR A 411 -44.20 9.49 -3.59
N ARG A 412 -44.35 8.50 -2.72
CA ARG A 412 -45.67 7.92 -2.42
C ARG A 412 -45.72 7.48 -0.95
N ASN A 413 -46.29 8.35 -0.13
CA ASN A 413 -46.90 7.99 1.15
C ASN A 413 -48.38 7.68 0.89
N SER A 414 -48.86 6.52 1.38
CA SER A 414 -50.21 6.26 1.93
C SER A 414 -50.36 4.73 2.04
N LEU A 415 -50.26 4.16 3.24
CA LEU A 415 -51.36 3.84 4.17
C LEU A 415 -52.08 2.52 3.85
N GLY A 416 -52.12 1.64 4.86
CA GLY A 416 -53.29 0.80 5.13
C GLY A 416 -53.15 -0.71 4.98
N GLY A 417 -53.10 -1.41 6.14
CA GLY A 417 -54.13 -2.42 6.43
C GLY A 417 -53.89 -3.89 6.08
N MET A 418 -53.64 -4.67 7.14
CA MET A 418 -54.29 -5.97 7.47
C MET A 418 -54.24 -7.16 6.49
N GLY A 419 -53.61 -8.24 6.97
CA GLY A 419 -54.37 -9.43 7.37
C GLY A 419 -54.47 -10.62 6.39
N SER A 420 -53.96 -11.76 6.87
CA SER A 420 -54.47 -13.13 6.67
C SER A 420 -54.23 -13.87 5.35
N GLY A 421 -53.90 -15.16 5.48
CA GLY A 421 -54.40 -16.17 4.54
C GLY A 421 -53.37 -17.09 3.91
N ARG A 422 -53.20 -18.30 4.49
CA ARG A 422 -52.65 -19.49 3.82
C ARG A 422 -53.42 -19.78 2.52
N HIS A 423 -52.77 -20.37 1.51
CA HIS A 423 -53.20 -21.64 0.92
C HIS A 423 -52.15 -22.20 -0.06
N SER A 424 -52.06 -23.53 -0.07
CA SER A 424 -51.18 -24.37 -0.88
C SER A 424 -51.87 -24.84 -2.17
N LEU A 425 -51.05 -25.52 -2.99
CA LEU A 425 -51.37 -26.54 -4.01
C LEU A 425 -51.75 -26.07 -5.43
N GLY A 426 -50.84 -26.41 -6.36
CA GLY A 426 -51.09 -27.51 -7.32
C GLY A 426 -51.72 -27.18 -8.68
N GLY A 427 -51.07 -27.69 -9.74
CA GLY A 427 -51.81 -28.29 -10.86
C GLY A 427 -51.77 -27.58 -12.23
N VAL A 428 -50.90 -28.09 -13.11
CA VAL A 428 -51.18 -28.60 -14.49
C VAL A 428 -52.16 -27.83 -15.38
N GLY A 429 -51.74 -27.51 -16.61
CA GLY A 429 -52.66 -27.48 -17.76
C GLY A 429 -52.29 -26.61 -18.98
N SER A 430 -51.59 -27.23 -19.94
CA SER A 430 -51.84 -27.23 -21.40
C SER A 430 -52.41 -25.98 -22.12
N GLY A 431 -51.73 -25.57 -23.22
CA GLY A 431 -52.35 -24.77 -24.28
C GLY A 431 -51.41 -24.37 -25.41
N ARG A 432 -51.44 -25.13 -26.51
CA ARG A 432 -50.64 -24.99 -27.75
C ARG A 432 -51.08 -23.82 -28.65
N ASN A 433 -50.13 -23.30 -29.45
CA ASN A 433 -50.21 -23.08 -30.91
C ASN A 433 -48.76 -22.76 -31.39
N SER A 434 -48.03 -23.58 -32.18
CA SER A 434 -48.21 -24.06 -33.57
C SER A 434 -48.09 -22.88 -34.58
N LEU A 435 -47.21 -22.81 -35.61
CA LEU A 435 -46.68 -23.81 -36.56
C LEU A 435 -45.47 -23.30 -37.41
N GLY A 436 -44.67 -24.27 -37.91
CA GLY A 436 -43.90 -24.29 -39.18
C GLY A 436 -42.38 -24.03 -39.09
N GLY A 437 -41.40 -24.92 -39.33
CA GLY A 437 -41.26 -26.12 -40.20
C GLY A 437 -40.22 -25.80 -41.31
N VAL A 438 -39.25 -26.60 -41.79
CA VAL A 438 -38.85 -28.02 -41.73
C VAL A 438 -37.39 -28.12 -42.31
N GLY A 439 -36.57 -29.10 -41.92
CA GLY A 439 -35.49 -29.61 -42.80
C GLY A 439 -34.24 -30.22 -42.16
N SER A 440 -34.26 -31.52 -41.85
CA SER A 440 -33.12 -32.46 -41.68
C SER A 440 -33.59 -33.80 -42.33
N PRO A 441 -32.78 -34.85 -42.67
CA PRO A 441 -31.79 -35.47 -41.74
C PRO A 441 -30.63 -36.37 -42.29
N ARG A 442 -29.69 -36.69 -41.37
CA ARG A 442 -29.08 -38.01 -41.01
C ARG A 442 -28.01 -38.79 -41.84
N GLY A 443 -27.11 -39.42 -41.06
CA GLY A 443 -26.50 -40.77 -41.23
C GLY A 443 -24.96 -40.77 -41.25
N VAL A 444 -24.17 -41.05 -40.18
CA VAL A 444 -23.91 -42.27 -39.35
C VAL A 444 -23.28 -43.45 -40.11
N VAL A 445 -22.08 -43.91 -39.71
CA VAL A 445 -21.71 -45.26 -39.18
C VAL A 445 -20.18 -45.53 -39.27
N SER A 446 -19.71 -46.26 -38.25
CA SER A 446 -18.41 -46.78 -37.80
C SER A 446 -17.68 -47.84 -38.65
N GLY A 447 -16.42 -48.17 -38.28
CA GLY A 447 -15.81 -49.49 -38.54
C GLY A 447 -14.31 -49.57 -38.17
N ALA A 448 -13.84 -50.71 -37.68
CA ALA A 448 -12.63 -50.90 -36.86
C ALA A 448 -11.59 -51.92 -37.41
N ALA A 449 -10.42 -52.00 -36.74
CA ALA A 449 -9.67 -53.21 -36.31
C ALA A 449 -8.29 -53.61 -36.94
N SER A 450 -7.47 -54.23 -36.05
CA SER A 450 -6.39 -55.25 -36.25
C SER A 450 -4.93 -54.78 -36.50
N ARG A 451 -3.97 -54.87 -35.54
CA ARG A 451 -3.12 -55.99 -34.98
C ARG A 451 -1.79 -56.26 -35.73
N ARG A 452 -0.63 -56.16 -35.03
CA ARG A 452 0.41 -57.22 -34.80
C ARG A 452 1.80 -56.69 -34.32
N GLU A 453 2.28 -57.31 -33.24
CA GLU A 453 3.62 -57.83 -32.86
C GLU A 453 4.98 -57.19 -33.29
N SER A 454 5.79 -56.95 -32.24
CA SER A 454 7.19 -57.41 -31.97
C SER A 454 8.37 -57.12 -32.93
N ALA A 455 9.44 -56.48 -32.41
CA ALA A 455 10.82 -57.02 -32.34
C ALA A 455 11.89 -55.93 -32.04
N GLU A 456 12.88 -56.29 -31.23
CA GLU A 456 14.13 -55.58 -30.94
C GLU A 456 15.05 -55.47 -32.16
N ALA A 457 15.84 -54.39 -32.27
CA ALA A 457 17.24 -54.42 -32.70
C ALA A 457 17.88 -53.02 -32.62
N GLY A 458 19.08 -52.96 -32.03
CA GLY A 458 19.86 -51.74 -31.86
C GLY A 458 20.48 -51.19 -33.15
N GLY A 459 20.79 -49.89 -33.12
CA GLY A 459 21.55 -49.21 -34.16
C GLY A 459 22.11 -47.89 -33.65
N ARG A 460 23.41 -47.86 -33.40
CA ARG A 460 24.20 -46.66 -33.10
C ARG A 460 24.04 -45.64 -34.23
N TYR A 461 23.71 -44.38 -33.91
CA TYR A 461 24.02 -43.25 -34.79
C TYR A 461 24.57 -42.05 -34.02
N VAL A 462 25.82 -41.79 -34.35
CA VAL A 462 26.69 -40.61 -34.21
C VAL A 462 25.95 -39.29 -33.97
N MET A 463 26.28 -38.65 -32.85
CA MET A 463 25.99 -37.24 -32.54
C MET A 463 26.72 -36.32 -33.54
N ALA A 464 25.98 -35.71 -34.46
CA ALA A 464 26.41 -34.53 -35.18
C ALA A 464 25.91 -33.28 -34.45
N GLN A 465 26.84 -32.57 -33.80
CA GLN A 465 26.61 -31.29 -33.16
C GLN A 465 26.09 -30.27 -34.18
N ARG A 466 24.91 -29.69 -33.94
CA ARG A 466 24.48 -28.43 -34.56
C ARG A 466 24.96 -27.28 -33.68
N PRO A 467 25.52 -26.19 -34.25
CA PRO A 467 25.95 -25.04 -33.46
C PRO A 467 24.71 -24.32 -32.91
N SER A 468 24.61 -24.26 -31.59
CA SER A 468 23.66 -23.42 -30.87
C SER A 468 24.06 -21.96 -31.08
N VAL A 469 23.22 -21.23 -31.82
CA VAL A 469 23.24 -19.76 -31.91
C VAL A 469 22.93 -19.21 -30.51
N PRO A 470 23.84 -18.45 -29.86
CA PRO A 470 23.56 -17.88 -28.56
C PRO A 470 22.60 -16.70 -28.72
N MET A 471 21.41 -16.83 -28.13
CA MET A 471 20.45 -15.76 -27.93
C MET A 471 21.04 -14.74 -26.95
N GLN A 472 21.67 -13.70 -27.48
CA GLN A 472 22.10 -12.54 -26.72
C GLN A 472 20.87 -11.70 -26.37
N LEU A 473 20.41 -11.81 -25.12
CA LEU A 473 19.65 -10.74 -24.47
C LEU A 473 20.67 -9.73 -23.93
N PRO A 474 20.67 -8.47 -24.40
CA PRO A 474 21.52 -7.44 -23.82
C PRO A 474 20.96 -7.06 -22.43
N LEU A 475 21.86 -7.10 -21.45
CA LEU A 475 21.69 -6.68 -20.06
C LEU A 475 21.27 -5.21 -19.92
#